data_AF-A0A379TQI8-F1
#
_entry.id   AF-A0A379TQI8-F1
#
_cell.length_a   1.000
_cell.length_b   1.000
_cell.length_c   1.000
_cell.angle_alpha   90.00
_cell.angle_beta   90.00
_cell.angle_gamma   90.00
#
_symmetry.space_group_name_H-M   'P 1'
#
loop_
_entity.id
_entity.type
_entity.pdbx_description
1 polymer ?
#
loop_
_entity_poly.entity_id
_entity_poly.type
_entity_poly.pdbx_seq_one_letter_code
_entity_poly.pdbx_strand_id
1 'polypeptide(L)' 'MEKVMLSFDKVSAHYGKIQALHDVSLHINQGGNRYPDWR' A
#
# COMPACT_ATOMS: atom_id res chain seq x y z
N MET A 1 -8.97 -7.95 -14.25
CA MET A 1 -8.99 -7.16 -13.00
C MET A 1 -7.88 -7.68 -12.13
N GLU A 2 -6.87 -6.86 -11.82
CA GLU A 2 -5.88 -7.23 -10.82
C GLU A 2 -6.59 -7.38 -9.47
N LYS A 3 -6.34 -8.49 -8.78
CA LYS A 3 -6.94 -8.75 -7.48
C LYS A 3 -6.29 -7.84 -6.44
N VAL A 4 -7.07 -6.96 -5.83
CA VAL A 4 -6.63 -6.17 -4.67
C VAL A 4 -6.37 -7.14 -3.53
N MET A 5 -5.15 -7.13 -2.98
CA MET A 5 -4.78 -7.96 -1.83
C MET A 5 -4.91 -7.19 -0.53
N LEU A 6 -4.52 -5.92 -0.52
CA LEU A 6 -4.57 -5.07 0.66
C LEU A 6 -4.88 -3.64 0.24
N SER A 7 -5.84 -3.02 0.93
CA SER A 7 -6.21 -1.64 0.70
C SER A 7 -6.35 -0.91 2.03
N PHE A 8 -5.79 0.28 2.08
CA PHE A 8 -6.00 1.26 3.12
C PHE A 8 -6.65 2.48 2.48
N ASP A 9 -7.71 2.99 3.09
CA ASP A 9 -8.38 4.20 2.60
C ASP A 9 -8.34 5.29 3.67
N LYS A 10 -7.93 6.50 3.26
CA LYS A 10 -7.96 7.71 4.09
C LYS A 10 -7.31 7.55 5.46
N VAL A 11 -6.24 6.77 5.52
CA VAL A 11 -5.56 6.47 6.77
C VAL A 11 -4.88 7.72 7.29
N SER A 12 -5.13 7.97 8.57
CA SER A 12 -4.46 8.99 9.35
C SER A 12 -3.79 8.34 10.56
N ALA A 13 -2.55 8.73 10.83
CA ALA A 13 -1.75 8.18 11.92
C ALA A 13 -0.96 9.29 12.58
N HIS A 14 -0.78 9.19 13.91
CA HIS A 14 -0.09 10.19 14.70
C HIS A 14 1.15 9.57 15.36
N TYR A 15 2.26 10.29 15.31
CA TYR A 15 3.46 10.03 16.10
C TYR A 15 3.61 11.13 17.14
N GLY A 16 3.12 10.85 18.36
CA GLY A 16 3.01 11.86 19.42
C GLY A 16 2.09 13.00 18.99
N LYS A 17 2.64 14.23 18.94
CA LYS A 17 1.90 15.43 18.52
C LYS A 17 1.90 15.67 17.01
N ILE A 18 2.60 14.85 16.23
CA ILE A 18 2.73 15.02 14.78
C ILE A 18 1.75 14.07 14.11
N GLN A 19 0.96 14.60 13.17
CA GLN A 19 0.20 13.75 12.27
C GLN A 19 1.13 13.23 11.16
N ALA A 20 1.60 11.99 11.32
CA ALA A 20 2.55 11.35 10.43
C ALA A 20 1.90 10.92 9.09
N LEU A 21 0.63 10.50 9.13
CA LEU A 21 -0.18 10.25 7.94
C LEU A 21 -1.44 11.10 8.04
N HIS A 22 -1.77 11.82 6.96
CA HIS A 22 -2.99 12.61 6.84
C HIS A 22 -3.69 12.25 5.53
N ASP A 23 -4.86 11.62 5.66
CA ASP A 23 -5.73 11.25 4.53
C ASP A 23 -5.03 10.48 3.41
N VAL A 24 -4.23 9.47 3.78
CA VAL A 24 -3.44 8.68 2.83
C VAL A 24 -4.18 7.39 2.43
N SER A 25 -4.34 7.14 1.14
CA SER A 25 -4.86 5.86 0.61
C SER A 25 -3.74 5.05 -0.06
N LEU A 26 -3.72 3.73 0.19
CA LEU A 26 -2.74 2.79 -0.34
C LEU A 26 -3.47 1.57 -0.89
N HIS A 27 -3.17 1.20 -2.13
CA HIS A 27 -3.69 -0.01 -2.77
C HIS A 27 -2.53 -0.91 -3.17
N ILE A 28 -2.51 -2.12 -2.63
CA ILE A 28 -1.57 -3.18 -3.01
C ILE A 28 -2.35 -4.22 -3.79
N ASN A 29 -2.05 -4.27 -5.08
CA ASN A 29 -2.55 -5.31 -5.97
C ASN A 29 -1.65 -6.54 -5.89
N GLN A 30 -2.23 -7.70 -6.19
CA GLN A 30 -1.46 -8.92 -6.37
C GLN A 30 -0.48 -8.74 -7.54
N GLY A 31 0.81 -8.58 -7.24
CA GLY A 31 1.86 -8.69 -8.23
C GLY A 31 1.91 -10.13 -8.77
N GLY A 32 1.94 -10.30 -10.08
CA GLY A 32 2.27 -11.59 -10.66
C GLY A 32 3.69 -11.96 -10.22
N ASN A 33 3.86 -13.12 -9.58
CA ASN A 33 5.15 -13.62 -9.12
C ASN A 33 6.04 -13.93 -10.35
N ARG A 34 6.59 -12.89 -10.97
CA ARG A 34 7.59 -13.03 -12.02
C ARG A 34 8.92 -13.11 -11.29
N TYR A 35 9.45 -14.32 -11.21
CA TYR A 35 10.86 -14.48 -10.91
C TYR A 35 11.65 -13.55 -11.84
N PRO A 36 12.58 -12.74 -11.32
CA PRO A 36 13.43 -11.93 -12.18
C PRO A 36 14.20 -12.88 -13.11
N ASP A 37 13.97 -12.74 -14.41
CA ASP A 37 14.71 -13.48 -15.42
C ASP A 37 16.10 -12.87 -15.54
N TRP A 38 17.09 -13.51 -14.91
CA TRP A 38 18.49 -13.11 -14.92
C TRP A 38 19.26 -13.76 -16.09
N ARG A 39 18.59 -14.01 -17.22
CA ARG A 39 19.22 -14.54 -18.44
C ARG A 39 19.69 -13.44 -19.37
#